data_AF-A0A2W5PBA2-F1
#
_entry.id   AF-A0A2W5PBA2-F1
#
_cell.length_a   1.000
_cell.length_b   1.000
_cell.length_c   1.000
_cell.angle_alpha   90.00
_cell.angle_beta   90.00
_cell.angle_gamma   90.00
#
_symmetry.space_group_name_H-M   'P 1'
#
loop_
_entity.id
_entity.type
_entity.pdbx_description
1 polymer ?
#
loop_
_entity_poly.entity_id
_entity_poly.type
_entity_poly.pdbx_seq_one_letter_code
_entity_poly.pdbx_strand_id
1 'polypeptide(L)'
;MRRGALALAATAALLAGCATTENALNDADKLLAEREAAKQLPTANLSSYAVSLGRFGHMLDIYKDGDPVVYMQTRNILDATNLSNPLVGSEIPGDITEMVRTAVNRIGARIVYVPYHPDYLISQAQLGAKFGVTMPDFLITGALTEFDRALSGAGRSNSASVDFGKGKGETNIGADLKRTAILSALALDLNLVSFSTQQMVPRIQASNVIKVLNFSSEDNASLGFYGDSFGFKLEGKYLQGRHSAIRTLVDLSVLELMGKATNTPYWRCIPNGVPDPVVVENMQRSFEGLTPQLKVGLIQVMLRKYGENVTVNQQLDEPTKEALRRVYSTRYPQMGDTVDVLSWKGFEPLFFGVPMPWDPPPQTAGTAAPAAPGTPAAPAKVGT
;
A
#
# COMPACT_ATOMS: atom_id res chain seq x y z
N MET A 1 60.48 42.72 21.36
CA MET A 1 59.34 42.68 20.40
C MET A 1 59.60 41.86 19.12
N ARG A 2 60.52 40.87 19.07
CA ARG A 2 60.81 40.09 17.85
C ARG A 2 60.41 38.61 17.86
N ARG A 3 59.85 38.09 18.97
CA ARG A 3 59.44 36.66 19.09
C ARG A 3 57.93 36.41 18.91
N GLY A 4 57.09 37.44 18.97
CA GLY A 4 55.64 37.31 18.77
C GLY A 4 55.20 37.27 17.30
N ALA A 5 55.98 37.87 16.39
CA ALA A 5 55.61 37.96 14.97
C ALA A 5 55.81 36.65 14.19
N LEU A 6 56.76 35.80 14.60
CA LEU A 6 57.00 34.51 13.93
C LEU A 6 55.93 33.45 14.26
N ALA A 7 55.34 33.50 15.46
CA ALA A 7 54.31 32.55 15.87
C ALA A 7 52.97 32.79 15.16
N LEU A 8 52.65 34.06 14.85
CA LEU A 8 51.42 34.43 14.13
C LEU A 8 51.48 34.13 12.62
N ALA A 9 52.66 34.24 12.00
CA ALA A 9 52.84 33.93 10.58
C ALA A 9 52.78 32.41 10.31
N ALA A 10 53.28 31.58 11.23
CA ALA A 10 53.22 30.13 11.11
C ALA A 10 51.79 29.58 11.29
N THR A 11 50.96 30.20 12.13
CA THR A 11 49.56 29.80 12.33
C THR A 11 48.64 30.25 11.19
N ALA A 12 48.90 31.40 10.57
CA ALA A 12 48.16 31.84 9.38
C ALA A 12 48.46 30.98 8.13
N ALA A 13 49.69 30.48 7.99
CA ALA A 13 50.07 29.58 6.90
C ALA A 13 49.47 28.16 7.05
N LEU A 14 49.27 27.69 8.29
CA LEU A 14 48.61 26.41 8.57
C LEU A 14 47.09 26.43 8.32
N LEU A 15 46.45 27.61 8.44
CA LEU A 15 45.01 27.77 8.20
C LEU A 15 44.66 28.02 6.72
N ALA A 16 45.61 28.51 5.91
CA ALA A 16 45.42 28.68 4.47
C ALA A 16 45.61 27.38 3.67
N GLY A 17 46.21 26.34 4.26
CA GLY A 17 46.46 25.05 3.60
C GLY A 17 45.26 24.11 3.52
N CYS A 18 44.17 24.38 4.25
CA CYS A 18 43.00 23.49 4.31
C CYS A 18 41.87 23.88 3.33
N ALA A 19 42.04 24.94 2.54
CA ALA A 19 41.04 25.41 1.58
C ALA A 19 41.68 25.74 0.22
N THR A 20 42.60 24.89 -0.25
CA THR A 20 43.11 25.01 -1.62
C THR A 20 42.03 24.53 -2.60
N THR A 21 41.94 25.20 -3.75
CA THR A 21 41.03 24.82 -4.85
C THR A 21 41.24 23.37 -5.29
N GLU A 22 42.46 22.86 -5.17
CA GLU A 22 42.83 21.48 -5.45
C GLU A 22 42.18 20.48 -4.49
N ASN A 23 42.08 20.79 -3.19
CA ASN A 23 41.37 19.94 -2.23
C ASN A 23 39.85 19.97 -2.46
N ALA A 24 39.29 21.13 -2.81
CA ALA A 24 37.87 21.25 -3.15
C ALA A 24 37.51 20.50 -4.44
N LEU A 25 38.40 20.48 -5.43
CA LEU A 25 38.25 19.69 -6.66
C LEU A 25 38.36 18.19 -6.37
N ASN A 26 39.34 17.77 -5.57
CA ASN A 26 39.48 16.37 -5.18
C ASN A 26 38.29 15.86 -4.36
N ASP A 27 37.73 16.67 -3.47
CA ASP A 27 36.50 16.34 -2.74
C ASP A 27 35.29 16.29 -3.68
N ALA A 28 35.20 17.20 -4.64
CA ALA A 28 34.13 17.19 -5.65
C ALA A 28 34.22 15.94 -6.55
N ASP A 29 35.42 15.57 -6.99
CA ASP A 29 35.66 14.36 -7.80
C ASP A 29 35.37 13.09 -7.01
N LYS A 30 35.71 13.06 -5.72
CA LYS A 30 35.38 11.95 -4.82
C LYS A 30 33.87 11.84 -4.60
N LEU A 31 33.17 12.95 -4.37
CA LEU A 31 31.70 12.97 -4.24
C LEU A 31 31.01 12.59 -5.56
N LEU A 32 31.55 13.00 -6.70
CA LEU A 32 31.06 12.60 -8.02
C LEU A 32 31.30 11.11 -8.25
N ALA A 33 32.47 10.58 -7.91
CA ALA A 33 32.78 9.15 -8.02
C ALA A 33 31.91 8.31 -7.07
N GLU A 34 31.63 8.79 -5.85
CA GLU A 34 30.69 8.15 -4.91
C GLU A 34 29.26 8.20 -5.45
N ARG A 35 28.82 9.31 -6.06
CA ARG A 35 27.52 9.45 -6.75
C ARG A 35 27.40 8.57 -7.99
N GLU A 36 28.48 8.43 -8.75
CA GLU A 36 28.58 7.57 -9.94
C GLU A 36 28.60 6.09 -9.55
N ALA A 37 29.28 5.72 -8.46
CA ALA A 37 29.26 4.37 -7.90
C ALA A 37 27.91 4.04 -7.23
N ALA A 38 27.23 5.05 -6.67
CA ALA A 38 25.86 4.94 -6.15
C ALA A 38 24.78 5.11 -7.23
N LYS A 39 25.17 5.22 -8.52
CA LYS A 39 24.26 5.36 -9.66
C LYS A 39 23.55 4.03 -9.88
N GLN A 40 22.50 3.81 -9.08
CA GLN A 40 21.58 2.70 -9.28
C GLN A 40 21.00 2.84 -10.68
N LEU A 41 20.98 1.73 -11.42
CA LEU A 41 20.24 1.65 -12.68
C LEU A 41 18.80 2.14 -12.44
N PRO A 42 18.17 2.84 -13.39
CA PRO A 42 16.79 3.26 -13.24
C PRO A 42 15.91 2.08 -12.85
N THR A 43 15.44 2.07 -11.60
CA THR A 43 14.51 1.05 -11.11
C THR A 43 13.09 1.61 -11.24
N ALA A 44 12.16 0.73 -11.60
CA ALA A 44 10.76 1.12 -11.61
C ALA A 44 10.34 1.50 -10.19
N ASN A 45 9.82 2.72 -10.01
CA ASN A 45 9.28 3.19 -8.73
C ASN A 45 7.90 2.55 -8.47
N LEU A 46 7.92 1.25 -8.20
CA LEU A 46 6.76 0.42 -7.92
C LEU A 46 6.68 0.20 -6.41
N SER A 47 5.56 0.60 -5.82
CA SER A 47 5.21 0.18 -4.47
C SER A 47 4.97 -1.33 -4.46
N SER A 48 5.12 -1.98 -3.30
CA SER A 48 4.68 -3.37 -3.11
C SER A 48 3.20 -3.58 -3.46
N TYR A 49 2.39 -2.52 -3.38
CA TYR A 49 0.97 -2.50 -3.70
C TYR A 49 0.66 -2.27 -5.19
N ALA A 50 1.63 -1.84 -6.00
CA ALA A 50 1.48 -1.79 -7.45
C ALA A 50 1.23 -3.20 -8.03
N VAL A 51 1.84 -4.23 -7.45
CA VAL A 51 1.56 -5.64 -7.79
C VAL A 51 0.15 -6.03 -7.39
N SER A 52 -0.34 -5.55 -6.24
CA SER A 52 -1.69 -5.82 -5.75
C SER A 52 -2.77 -5.27 -6.69
N LEU A 53 -2.55 -4.10 -7.31
CA LEU A 53 -3.45 -3.55 -8.33
C LEU A 53 -3.53 -4.45 -9.56
N GLY A 54 -2.40 -4.97 -10.04
CA GLY A 54 -2.38 -5.92 -11.17
C GLY A 54 -3.08 -7.25 -10.83
N ARG A 55 -2.86 -7.78 -9.61
CA ARG A 55 -3.60 -8.95 -9.11
C ARG A 55 -5.11 -8.69 -9.07
N PHE A 56 -5.50 -7.49 -8.62
CA PHE A 56 -6.90 -7.11 -8.59
C PHE A 56 -7.52 -7.07 -9.99
N GLY A 57 -6.78 -6.63 -11.00
CA GLY A 57 -7.15 -6.77 -12.41
C GLY A 57 -7.55 -8.19 -12.80
N HIS A 58 -6.64 -9.14 -12.56
CA HIS A 58 -6.91 -10.56 -12.82
C HIS A 58 -8.07 -11.10 -12.00
N MET A 59 -8.23 -10.64 -10.76
CA MET A 59 -9.37 -11.00 -9.93
C MET A 59 -10.69 -10.50 -10.55
N LEU A 60 -10.73 -9.28 -11.08
CA LEU A 60 -11.91 -8.77 -11.78
C LEU A 60 -12.21 -9.57 -13.03
N ASP A 61 -11.21 -10.01 -13.80
CA ASP A 61 -11.45 -10.87 -14.97
C ASP A 61 -12.16 -12.18 -14.60
N ILE A 62 -11.89 -12.72 -13.40
CA ILE A 62 -12.53 -13.94 -12.91
C ILE A 62 -13.91 -13.63 -12.30
N TYR A 63 -14.01 -12.67 -11.38
CA TYR A 63 -15.25 -12.39 -10.66
C TYR A 63 -16.31 -11.72 -11.54
N LYS A 64 -15.87 -10.84 -12.44
CA LYS A 64 -16.70 -9.97 -13.29
C LYS A 64 -16.69 -10.41 -14.75
N ASP A 65 -16.42 -11.70 -14.99
CA ASP A 65 -16.58 -12.26 -16.32
C ASP A 65 -18.04 -12.12 -16.79
N GLY A 66 -18.22 -11.61 -18.01
CA GLY A 66 -19.53 -11.23 -18.56
C GLY A 66 -20.07 -9.85 -18.16
N ASP A 67 -19.52 -9.19 -17.13
CA ASP A 67 -19.95 -7.84 -16.74
C ASP A 67 -19.36 -6.77 -17.68
N PRO A 68 -20.06 -5.63 -17.86
CA PRO A 68 -19.54 -4.51 -18.64
C PRO A 68 -18.27 -3.93 -18.01
N VAL A 69 -17.42 -3.35 -18.87
CA VAL A 69 -16.24 -2.58 -18.43
C VAL A 69 -16.70 -1.34 -17.67
N VAL A 70 -16.03 -1.03 -16.55
CA VAL A 70 -16.31 0.17 -15.77
C VAL A 70 -15.44 1.30 -16.27
N TYR A 71 -16.06 2.40 -16.69
CA TYR A 71 -15.38 3.62 -17.08
C TYR A 71 -15.24 4.58 -15.90
N MET A 72 -14.00 4.97 -15.64
CA MET A 72 -13.62 5.72 -14.46
C MET A 72 -12.97 7.04 -14.85
N GLN A 73 -13.28 8.10 -14.14
CA GLN A 73 -12.56 9.37 -14.26
C GLN A 73 -12.19 9.87 -12.85
N THR A 74 -11.19 10.74 -12.75
CA THR A 74 -10.86 11.43 -11.49
C THR A 74 -11.07 12.94 -11.61
N ARG A 75 -11.58 13.54 -10.53
CA ARG A 75 -11.42 14.97 -10.26
C ARG A 75 -10.00 15.23 -9.75
N ASN A 76 -9.62 16.49 -9.65
CA ASN A 76 -8.33 16.85 -9.08
C ASN A 76 -8.29 16.42 -7.61
N ILE A 77 -7.21 15.74 -7.23
CA ILE A 77 -6.95 15.26 -5.87
C ILE A 77 -5.79 16.09 -5.33
N LEU A 78 -6.13 17.10 -4.55
CA LEU A 78 -5.22 18.14 -4.10
C LEU A 78 -4.82 17.96 -2.63
N ASP A 79 -3.78 18.68 -2.24
CA ASP A 79 -3.39 18.85 -0.85
C ASP A 79 -4.34 19.81 -0.11
N ALA A 80 -5.05 19.31 0.90
CA ALA A 80 -5.89 20.12 1.80
C ALA A 80 -5.17 20.49 3.13
N THR A 81 -3.94 20.04 3.34
CA THR A 81 -3.12 20.32 4.53
C THR A 81 -2.32 21.63 4.43
N ASN A 82 -2.23 22.22 3.23
CA ASN A 82 -1.42 23.39 2.87
C ASN A 82 0.10 23.21 2.92
N LEU A 83 0.60 21.97 3.03
CA LEU A 83 2.03 21.69 3.17
C LEU A 83 2.80 21.53 1.86
N SER A 84 2.06 21.50 0.75
CA SER A 84 2.61 21.63 -0.60
C SER A 84 3.05 23.06 -0.95
N ASN A 85 2.64 24.07 -0.16
CA ASN A 85 2.94 25.46 -0.44
C ASN A 85 4.46 25.73 -0.35
N PRO A 86 5.08 26.42 -1.34
CA PRO A 86 6.48 26.80 -1.29
C PRO A 86 6.89 27.58 -0.04
N LEU A 87 5.96 28.35 0.54
CA LEU A 87 6.20 29.15 1.76
C LEU A 87 6.43 28.29 3.00
N VAL A 88 5.97 27.03 3.00
CA VAL A 88 6.21 26.05 4.07
C VAL A 88 7.19 24.96 3.65
N GLY A 89 7.88 25.15 2.53
CA GLY A 89 8.97 24.28 2.06
C GLY A 89 8.54 23.12 1.17
N SER A 90 7.30 23.09 0.67
CA SER A 90 6.80 22.06 -0.26
C SER A 90 7.10 20.63 0.20
N GLU A 91 6.66 20.29 1.41
CA GLU A 91 6.97 19.02 2.06
C GLU A 91 6.31 17.80 1.38
N ILE A 92 5.22 18.05 0.66
CA ILE A 92 4.41 17.05 -0.06
C ILE A 92 3.97 17.59 -1.43
N PRO A 93 3.61 16.71 -2.39
CA PRO A 93 3.00 17.14 -3.65
C PRO A 93 1.68 17.87 -3.42
N GLY A 94 1.46 18.98 -4.14
CA GLY A 94 0.18 19.71 -4.11
C GLY A 94 -0.94 19.05 -4.92
N ASP A 95 -0.59 18.19 -5.86
CA ASP A 95 -1.52 17.45 -6.70
C ASP A 95 -1.03 16.02 -6.87
N ILE A 96 -1.87 15.05 -6.49
CA ILE A 96 -1.59 13.61 -6.61
C ILE A 96 -2.49 12.93 -7.65
N THR A 97 -3.23 13.70 -8.45
CA THR A 97 -4.18 13.21 -9.45
C THR A 97 -3.52 12.23 -10.41
N GLU A 98 -2.32 12.53 -10.92
CA GLU A 98 -1.59 11.61 -11.81
C GLU A 98 -1.20 10.29 -11.14
N MET A 99 -0.96 10.29 -9.84
CA MET A 99 -0.71 9.05 -9.09
C MET A 99 -1.98 8.19 -9.08
N VAL A 100 -3.15 8.81 -8.86
CA VAL A 100 -4.45 8.11 -8.89
C VAL A 100 -4.75 7.60 -10.29
N ARG A 101 -4.53 8.40 -11.34
CA ARG A 101 -4.68 7.98 -12.75
C ARG A 101 -3.82 6.76 -13.06
N THR A 102 -2.56 6.81 -12.64
CA THR A 102 -1.62 5.69 -12.81
C THR A 102 -2.09 4.45 -12.06
N ALA A 103 -2.55 4.60 -10.83
CA ALA A 103 -3.03 3.49 -10.00
C ALA A 103 -4.28 2.82 -10.60
N VAL A 104 -5.25 3.60 -11.07
CA VAL A 104 -6.45 3.07 -11.75
C VAL A 104 -6.04 2.32 -13.03
N ASN A 105 -5.18 2.92 -13.85
CA ASN A 105 -4.74 2.30 -15.10
C ASN A 105 -3.94 0.99 -14.91
N ARG A 106 -3.31 0.80 -13.74
CA ARG A 106 -2.60 -0.45 -13.40
C ARG A 106 -3.53 -1.63 -13.14
N ILE A 107 -4.82 -1.39 -12.88
CA ILE A 107 -5.80 -2.47 -12.65
C ILE A 107 -6.03 -3.25 -13.95
N GLY A 108 -6.11 -2.59 -15.09
CA GLY A 108 -6.23 -3.25 -16.39
C GLY A 108 -7.65 -3.22 -16.98
N ALA A 109 -7.93 -4.14 -17.91
CA ALA A 109 -8.97 -3.97 -18.94
C ALA A 109 -10.42 -3.82 -18.42
N ARG A 110 -10.72 -4.29 -17.20
CA ARG A 110 -12.06 -4.18 -16.61
C ARG A 110 -12.36 -2.80 -16.01
N ILE A 111 -11.33 -2.01 -15.74
CA ILE A 111 -11.45 -0.64 -15.23
C ILE A 111 -10.68 0.28 -16.16
N VAL A 112 -11.40 0.98 -17.03
CA VAL A 112 -10.81 1.86 -18.04
C VAL A 112 -10.87 3.30 -17.55
N TYR A 113 -9.70 3.92 -17.44
CA TYR A 113 -9.60 5.34 -17.11
C TYR A 113 -9.92 6.20 -18.34
N VAL A 114 -10.89 7.09 -18.21
CA VAL A 114 -11.29 8.08 -19.20
C VAL A 114 -10.70 9.43 -18.82
N PRO A 115 -9.65 9.92 -19.52
CA PRO A 115 -9.11 11.24 -19.26
C PRO A 115 -10.10 12.34 -19.71
N TYR A 116 -10.15 13.42 -18.94
CA TYR A 116 -10.98 14.58 -19.26
C TYR A 116 -10.11 15.82 -19.43
N HIS A 117 -10.04 16.28 -20.66
CA HIS A 117 -9.35 17.51 -21.06
C HIS A 117 -10.34 18.37 -21.85
N PRO A 118 -11.17 19.19 -21.17
CA PRO A 118 -12.23 19.95 -21.83
C PRO A 118 -11.69 20.89 -22.90
N ASP A 119 -10.56 21.56 -22.64
CA ASP A 119 -9.94 22.49 -23.58
C ASP A 119 -9.52 21.79 -24.89
N TYR A 120 -9.00 20.56 -24.77
CA TYR A 120 -8.63 19.73 -25.90
C TYR A 120 -9.87 19.26 -26.69
N LEU A 121 -10.91 18.81 -25.98
CA LEU A 121 -12.15 18.36 -26.62
C LEU A 121 -12.87 19.50 -27.34
N ILE A 122 -12.92 20.68 -26.74
CA ILE A 122 -13.54 21.89 -27.33
C ILE A 122 -12.74 22.34 -28.56
N SER A 123 -11.42 22.46 -28.44
CA SER A 123 -10.57 22.91 -29.56
C SER A 123 -10.63 21.96 -30.75
N GLN A 124 -10.65 20.64 -30.54
CA GLN A 124 -10.78 19.69 -31.65
C GLN A 124 -12.19 19.60 -32.22
N ALA A 125 -13.23 19.76 -31.39
CA ALA A 125 -14.60 19.87 -31.90
C ALA A 125 -14.76 21.11 -32.80
N GLN A 126 -14.11 22.23 -32.45
CA GLN A 126 -14.04 23.43 -33.29
C GLN A 126 -13.29 23.18 -34.62
N LEU A 127 -12.34 22.25 -34.64
CA LEU A 127 -11.62 21.81 -35.85
C LEU A 127 -12.38 20.74 -36.67
N GLY A 128 -13.61 20.40 -36.29
CA GLY A 128 -14.47 19.48 -37.03
C GLY A 128 -14.27 17.99 -36.70
N ALA A 129 -13.51 17.65 -35.65
CA ALA A 129 -13.37 16.28 -35.20
C ALA A 129 -14.68 15.77 -34.56
N LYS A 130 -15.17 14.60 -35.00
CA LYS A 130 -16.28 13.89 -34.37
C LYS A 130 -15.71 12.83 -33.44
N PHE A 131 -15.85 13.03 -32.13
CA PHE A 131 -15.39 12.07 -31.14
C PHE A 131 -16.50 11.12 -30.71
N GLY A 132 -16.19 9.83 -30.62
CA GLY A 132 -16.87 8.94 -29.70
C GLY A 132 -16.35 9.22 -28.29
N VAL A 133 -16.94 10.18 -27.58
CA VAL A 133 -16.59 10.43 -26.18
C VAL A 133 -17.27 9.36 -25.33
N THR A 134 -16.48 8.47 -24.75
CA THR A 134 -16.97 7.53 -23.75
C THR A 134 -17.30 8.29 -22.48
N MET A 135 -18.55 8.25 -22.04
CA MET A 135 -18.92 8.83 -20.75
C MET A 135 -18.46 7.90 -19.61
N PRO A 136 -17.83 8.43 -18.55
CA PRO A 136 -17.52 7.63 -17.37
C PRO A 136 -18.80 7.18 -16.65
N ASP A 137 -18.72 6.03 -15.98
CA ASP A 137 -19.75 5.57 -15.05
C ASP A 137 -19.57 6.24 -13.67
N PHE A 138 -18.31 6.37 -13.25
CA PHE A 138 -17.95 6.90 -11.94
C PHE A 138 -16.81 7.93 -11.98
N LEU A 139 -16.81 8.79 -10.96
CA LEU A 139 -15.79 9.79 -10.68
C LEU A 139 -15.16 9.49 -9.31
N ILE A 140 -13.84 9.51 -9.25
CA ILE A 140 -13.11 9.56 -7.98
C ILE A 140 -12.90 11.02 -7.60
N THR A 141 -13.17 11.36 -6.35
CA THR A 141 -12.87 12.66 -5.75
C THR A 141 -12.24 12.48 -4.38
N GLY A 142 -11.45 13.45 -3.92
CA GLY A 142 -10.72 13.29 -2.66
C GLY A 142 -9.65 14.33 -2.45
N ALA A 143 -8.90 14.18 -1.36
CA ALA A 143 -7.79 15.06 -1.01
C ALA A 143 -6.81 14.36 -0.05
N LEU A 144 -5.58 14.91 0.04
CA LEU A 144 -4.72 14.66 1.19
C LEU A 144 -5.25 15.51 2.35
N THR A 145 -5.79 14.85 3.37
CA THR A 145 -6.60 15.51 4.41
C THR A 145 -5.86 15.73 5.71
N GLU A 146 -4.82 14.94 5.98
CA GLU A 146 -4.01 15.10 7.19
C GLU A 146 -2.52 14.94 6.91
N PHE A 147 -1.74 15.73 7.64
CA PHE A 147 -0.32 15.53 7.80
C PHE A 147 0.11 15.95 9.19
N ASP A 148 0.79 15.06 9.91
CA ASP A 148 1.33 15.35 11.24
C ASP A 148 2.83 15.05 11.27
N ARG A 149 3.62 15.98 11.82
CA ARG A 149 5.07 15.83 12.04
C ARG A 149 5.33 15.67 13.53
N ALA A 150 5.32 14.44 14.01
CA ALA A 150 5.80 14.13 15.35
C ALA A 150 7.34 14.03 15.34
N LEU A 151 8.02 15.07 15.80
CA LEU A 151 9.44 14.99 16.16
C LEU A 151 9.55 14.26 17.51
N SER A 152 9.85 12.96 17.51
CA SER A 152 10.19 12.28 18.76
C SER A 152 11.64 12.61 19.13
N GLY A 153 11.77 13.71 19.89
CA GLY A 153 12.99 14.09 20.60
C GLY A 153 13.16 13.28 21.88
N ALA A 154 13.14 11.94 21.79
CA ALA A 154 13.55 11.11 22.92
C ALA A 154 15.08 11.01 22.90
N GLY A 155 15.72 12.09 23.37
CA GLY A 155 17.10 12.03 23.82
C GLY A 155 17.19 10.99 24.93
N ARG A 156 17.51 9.75 24.58
CA ARG A 156 18.14 8.84 25.52
C ARG A 156 19.57 9.33 25.63
N SER A 157 19.77 10.41 26.41
CA SER A 157 21.05 10.65 27.03
C SER A 157 21.31 9.45 27.92
N ASN A 158 21.95 8.43 27.35
CA ASN A 158 22.64 7.45 28.16
C ASN A 158 23.90 8.17 28.67
N SER A 159 23.71 9.17 29.53
CA SER A 159 24.76 9.68 30.40
C SER A 159 24.99 8.60 31.46
N ALA A 160 25.53 7.47 31.03
CA ALA A 160 26.40 6.71 31.90
C ALA A 160 27.70 7.52 31.95
N SER A 161 27.68 8.61 32.72
CA SER A 161 28.89 9.23 33.24
C SER A 161 29.51 8.18 34.15
N VAL A 162 30.38 7.37 33.58
CA VAL A 162 31.35 6.61 34.35
C VAL A 162 32.41 7.63 34.75
N ASP A 163 32.21 8.26 35.91
CA ASP A 163 33.25 9.06 36.57
C ASP A 163 34.41 8.12 36.94
N PHE A 164 35.36 7.94 36.03
CA PHE A 164 36.66 7.36 36.37
C PHE A 164 37.67 8.48 36.62
N GLY A 165 37.40 9.25 37.67
CA GLY A 165 38.29 10.32 38.12
C GLY A 165 39.35 9.84 39.11
N LYS A 166 40.50 9.35 38.62
CA LYS A 166 41.82 9.56 39.26
C LYS A 166 42.92 9.62 38.21
N GLY A 167 43.20 10.82 37.69
CA GLY A 167 44.48 11.10 37.06
C GLY A 167 44.43 12.09 35.89
N LYS A 168 44.80 13.34 36.18
CA LYS A 168 45.34 14.39 35.29
C LYS A 168 45.21 14.17 33.77
N GLY A 169 44.33 14.96 33.16
CA GLY A 169 44.42 15.39 31.76
C GLY A 169 43.39 14.73 30.85
N GLU A 170 42.15 15.24 30.84
CA GLU A 170 41.13 14.79 29.90
C GLU A 170 40.62 15.97 29.06
N THR A 171 40.78 15.81 27.75
CA THR A 171 40.10 16.61 26.73
C THR A 171 38.69 16.06 26.62
N ASN A 172 37.68 16.84 26.99
CA ASN A 172 36.28 16.50 26.77
C ASN A 172 35.96 16.55 25.27
N ILE A 173 36.14 15.43 24.56
CA ILE A 173 35.50 15.19 23.27
C ILE A 173 34.28 14.31 23.54
N GLY A 174 33.18 14.94 23.97
CA GLY A 174 31.87 14.30 24.00
C GLY A 174 31.27 14.32 22.59
N ALA A 175 31.28 13.20 21.88
CA ALA A 175 30.48 13.02 20.68
C ALA A 175 29.02 12.76 21.08
N ASP A 176 28.21 13.80 21.06
CA ASP A 176 26.77 13.75 21.33
C ASP A 176 26.04 13.08 20.14
N LEU A 177 25.93 11.74 20.14
CA LEU A 177 25.11 11.00 19.17
C LEU A 177 23.63 11.14 19.54
N LYS A 178 23.03 12.28 19.21
CA LYS A 178 21.59 12.50 19.31
C LYS A 178 20.86 11.65 18.26
N ARG A 179 20.25 10.55 18.69
CA ARG A 179 19.30 9.77 17.88
C ARG A 179 17.93 10.45 17.96
N THR A 180 17.53 11.15 16.90
CA THR A 180 16.20 11.72 16.73
C THR A 180 15.40 10.82 15.80
N ALA A 181 14.20 10.42 16.20
CA ALA A 181 13.27 9.75 15.30
C ALA A 181 12.16 10.72 14.91
N ILE A 182 11.92 10.88 13.61
CA ILE A 182 10.85 11.71 13.07
C ILE A 182 9.74 10.77 12.63
N LEU A 183 8.58 10.86 13.28
CA LEU A 183 7.36 10.20 12.87
C LEU A 183 6.54 11.20 12.05
N SER A 184 6.13 10.85 10.84
CA SER A 184 5.20 11.64 10.03
C SER A 184 3.95 10.84 9.70
N ALA A 185 2.75 11.34 9.95
CA ALA A 185 1.50 10.72 9.50
C ALA A 185 0.95 11.46 8.28
N LEU A 186 0.32 10.74 7.35
CA LEU A 186 -0.29 11.23 6.11
C LEU A 186 -1.63 10.53 5.92
N ALA A 187 -2.72 11.27 5.72
CA ALA A 187 -4.04 10.71 5.42
C ALA A 187 -4.50 11.06 3.99
N LEU A 188 -5.16 10.10 3.35
CA LEU A 188 -5.78 10.24 2.04
C LEU A 188 -7.21 9.73 2.08
N ASP A 189 -8.14 10.61 1.73
CA ASP A 189 -9.55 10.29 1.61
C ASP A 189 -9.98 10.33 0.14
N LEU A 190 -10.48 9.21 -0.37
CA LEU A 190 -11.07 9.08 -1.70
C LEU A 190 -12.53 8.62 -1.59
N ASN A 191 -13.40 9.22 -2.40
CA ASN A 191 -14.82 8.92 -2.49
C ASN A 191 -15.19 8.61 -3.94
N LEU A 192 -16.15 7.69 -4.11
CA LEU A 192 -16.73 7.39 -5.41
C LEU A 192 -18.00 8.21 -5.63
N VAL A 193 -18.16 8.78 -6.82
CA VAL A 193 -19.30 9.59 -7.24
C VAL A 193 -19.87 9.00 -8.52
N SER A 194 -21.19 8.80 -8.58
CA SER A 194 -21.87 8.42 -9.82
C SER A 194 -21.81 9.57 -10.82
N PHE A 195 -21.32 9.31 -12.04
CA PHE A 195 -21.22 10.36 -13.06
C PHE A 195 -22.60 10.87 -13.49
N SER A 196 -23.59 9.98 -13.60
CA SER A 196 -24.94 10.30 -14.07
C SER A 196 -25.73 11.16 -13.08
N THR A 197 -25.62 10.87 -11.78
CA THR A 197 -26.37 11.58 -10.74
C THR A 197 -25.57 12.67 -10.02
N GLN A 198 -24.24 12.70 -10.19
CA GLN A 198 -23.31 13.54 -9.44
C GLN A 198 -23.43 13.37 -7.91
N GLN A 199 -23.92 12.22 -7.45
CA GLN A 199 -24.05 11.88 -6.04
C GLN A 199 -22.95 10.92 -5.61
N MET A 200 -22.44 11.09 -4.40
CA MET A 200 -21.52 10.13 -3.79
C MET A 200 -22.21 8.77 -3.62
N VAL A 201 -21.48 7.69 -3.91
CA VAL A 201 -21.97 6.33 -3.70
C VAL A 201 -21.84 6.01 -2.20
N PRO A 202 -22.95 5.76 -1.49
CA PRO A 202 -22.91 5.57 -0.04
C PRO A 202 -22.00 4.41 0.36
N ARG A 203 -21.18 4.63 1.40
CA ARG A 203 -20.23 3.65 1.97
C ARG A 203 -19.11 3.18 1.04
N ILE A 204 -18.95 3.80 -0.14
CA ILE A 204 -17.85 3.52 -1.07
C ILE A 204 -16.84 4.66 -1.00
N GLN A 205 -16.02 4.61 0.04
CA GLN A 205 -14.90 5.49 0.28
C GLN A 205 -13.68 4.70 0.77
N ALA A 206 -12.49 5.23 0.50
CA ALA A 206 -11.23 4.77 1.05
C ALA A 206 -10.62 5.89 1.89
N SER A 207 -10.42 5.64 3.18
CA SER A 207 -9.84 6.57 4.14
C SER A 207 -8.67 5.89 4.82
N ASN A 208 -7.47 6.17 4.33
CA ASN A 208 -6.26 5.45 4.75
C ASN A 208 -5.22 6.41 5.31
N VAL A 209 -4.47 5.94 6.30
CA VAL A 209 -3.37 6.69 6.93
C VAL A 209 -2.09 5.90 6.83
N ILE A 210 -1.01 6.58 6.43
CA ILE A 210 0.35 6.04 6.49
C ILE A 210 1.20 6.83 7.48
N LYS A 211 1.95 6.11 8.31
CA LYS A 211 2.90 6.62 9.29
C LYS A 211 4.32 6.30 8.82
N VAL A 212 5.18 7.31 8.73
CA VAL A 212 6.55 7.21 8.25
C VAL A 212 7.48 7.47 9.43
N LEU A 213 8.28 6.48 9.83
CA LEU A 213 9.29 6.60 10.88
C LEU A 213 10.67 6.74 10.23
N ASN A 214 11.34 7.86 10.46
CA ASN A 214 12.70 8.12 9.98
C ASN A 214 13.66 8.23 11.18
N PHE A 215 14.67 7.37 11.25
CA PHE A 215 15.68 7.39 12.32
C PHE A 215 16.91 8.20 11.89
N SER A 216 17.33 9.19 12.68
CA SER A 216 18.40 10.12 12.30
C SER A 216 19.83 9.55 12.36
N SER A 217 20.04 8.37 12.93
CA SER A 217 21.40 7.82 13.14
C SER A 217 21.74 6.59 12.31
N GLU A 218 20.79 6.04 11.56
CA GLU A 218 21.01 4.86 10.71
C GLU A 218 20.10 4.97 9.49
N ASP A 219 20.56 4.51 8.32
CA ASP A 219 19.84 4.42 7.03
C ASP A 219 18.64 3.45 7.07
N ASN A 220 17.81 3.58 8.08
CA ASN A 220 16.69 2.72 8.39
C ASN A 220 15.47 3.63 8.58
N ALA A 221 14.58 3.69 7.60
CA ALA A 221 13.23 4.23 7.78
C ALA A 221 12.21 3.08 7.71
N SER A 222 11.16 3.14 8.53
CA SER A 222 10.07 2.14 8.54
C SER A 222 8.72 2.80 8.24
N LEU A 223 7.84 2.07 7.57
CA LEU A 223 6.51 2.53 7.16
C LEU A 223 5.43 1.75 7.90
N GLY A 224 4.50 2.46 8.53
CA GLY A 224 3.32 1.94 9.21
C GLY A 224 2.06 2.23 8.39
N PHE A 225 1.24 1.23 8.05
CA PHE A 225 -0.05 1.45 7.36
C PHE A 225 -1.24 1.25 8.31
N TYR A 226 -2.33 1.99 8.10
CA TYR A 226 -3.59 1.82 8.83
C TYR A 226 -4.79 2.03 7.88
N GLY A 227 -5.72 1.07 7.89
CA GLY A 227 -6.96 1.07 7.10
C GLY A 227 -7.85 -0.13 7.43
N ASP A 228 -9.14 -0.06 7.07
CA ASP A 228 -10.18 -1.01 7.50
C ASP A 228 -9.88 -2.48 7.15
N SER A 229 -9.25 -2.72 6.00
CA SER A 229 -9.01 -4.08 5.46
C SER A 229 -7.56 -4.56 5.58
N PHE A 230 -6.72 -3.78 6.26
CA PHE A 230 -5.26 -3.92 6.18
C PHE A 230 -4.57 -4.05 7.55
N GLY A 231 -5.22 -3.62 8.63
CA GLY A 231 -4.63 -3.62 9.97
C GLY A 231 -3.37 -2.76 10.09
N PHE A 232 -2.70 -2.81 11.25
CA PHE A 232 -1.40 -2.15 11.44
C PHE A 232 -0.26 -3.00 10.89
N LYS A 233 0.47 -2.50 9.89
CA LYS A 233 1.66 -3.16 9.35
C LYS A 233 2.87 -2.25 9.43
N LEU A 234 3.94 -2.72 10.06
CA LEU A 234 5.25 -2.08 10.07
C LEU A 234 6.15 -2.73 9.01
N GLU A 235 6.38 -2.04 7.89
CA GLU A 235 7.29 -2.48 6.85
C GLU A 235 8.69 -1.91 7.10
N GLY A 236 9.67 -2.81 7.21
CA GLY A 236 11.05 -2.46 7.50
C GLY A 236 11.83 -2.02 6.27
N LYS A 237 12.66 -1.00 6.46
CA LYS A 237 13.73 -0.50 5.58
C LYS A 237 13.26 -0.01 4.20
N TYR A 238 12.54 1.11 4.20
CA TYR A 238 12.31 1.91 2.99
C TYR A 238 13.15 3.18 3.01
N LEU A 239 14.21 3.23 2.21
CA LEU A 239 14.99 4.45 1.93
C LEU A 239 14.29 5.38 0.93
N GLN A 240 12.96 5.49 1.01
CA GLN A 240 12.17 6.25 0.06
C GLN A 240 11.33 7.29 0.80
N GLY A 241 11.58 8.57 0.50
CA GLY A 241 10.99 9.71 1.22
C GLY A 241 9.46 9.77 1.14
N ARG A 242 8.88 10.81 1.75
CA ARG A 242 7.42 11.04 1.88
C ARG A 242 6.62 10.88 0.58
N HIS A 243 7.22 11.18 -0.56
CA HIS A 243 6.59 11.01 -1.87
C HIS A 243 6.31 9.55 -2.23
N SER A 244 7.21 8.63 -1.86
CA SER A 244 6.98 7.20 -2.04
C SER A 244 5.91 6.68 -1.10
N ALA A 245 5.86 7.18 0.13
CA ALA A 245 4.79 6.88 1.08
C ALA A 245 3.42 7.29 0.54
N ILE A 246 3.31 8.51 -0.03
CA ILE A 246 2.08 9.00 -0.68
C ILE A 246 1.71 8.12 -1.88
N ARG A 247 2.66 7.73 -2.72
CA ARG A 247 2.40 6.84 -3.86
C ARG A 247 1.83 5.48 -3.42
N THR A 248 2.40 4.90 -2.36
CA THR A 248 1.89 3.65 -1.80
C THR A 248 0.50 3.83 -1.20
N LEU A 249 0.27 4.94 -0.49
CA LEU A 249 -1.05 5.28 0.06
C LEU A 249 -2.10 5.43 -1.05
N VAL A 250 -1.75 6.05 -2.18
CA VAL A 250 -2.61 6.16 -3.36
C VAL A 250 -2.91 4.78 -3.97
N ASP A 251 -1.90 3.95 -4.20
CA ASP A 251 -2.09 2.60 -4.76
C ASP A 251 -3.04 1.78 -3.86
N LEU A 252 -2.90 1.90 -2.53
CA LEU A 252 -3.76 1.25 -1.55
C LEU A 252 -5.21 1.77 -1.58
N SER A 253 -5.39 3.10 -1.51
CA SER A 253 -6.72 3.70 -1.48
C SER A 253 -7.49 3.46 -2.78
N VAL A 254 -6.81 3.41 -3.93
CA VAL A 254 -7.45 3.04 -5.20
C VAL A 254 -7.88 1.56 -5.20
N LEU A 255 -7.02 0.65 -4.72
CA LEU A 255 -7.35 -0.76 -4.62
C LEU A 255 -8.59 -0.99 -3.75
N GLU A 256 -8.64 -0.37 -2.57
CA GLU A 256 -9.78 -0.45 -1.66
C GLU A 256 -11.05 0.16 -2.27
N LEU A 257 -10.96 1.38 -2.82
CA LEU A 257 -12.11 2.06 -3.40
C LEU A 257 -12.73 1.22 -4.52
N MET A 258 -11.90 0.66 -5.40
CA MET A 258 -12.36 -0.17 -6.51
C MET A 258 -12.87 -1.53 -6.06
N GLY A 259 -12.22 -2.15 -5.08
CA GLY A 259 -12.70 -3.39 -4.48
C GLY A 259 -14.07 -3.25 -3.81
N LYS A 260 -14.28 -2.15 -3.08
CA LYS A 260 -15.59 -1.76 -2.53
C LYS A 260 -16.61 -1.52 -3.63
N ALA A 261 -16.26 -0.74 -4.66
CA ALA A 261 -17.16 -0.41 -5.77
C ALA A 261 -17.63 -1.65 -6.55
N THR A 262 -16.75 -2.63 -6.75
CA THR A 262 -17.07 -3.85 -7.51
C THR A 262 -17.53 -5.01 -6.62
N ASN A 263 -17.61 -4.84 -5.30
CA ASN A 263 -17.85 -5.92 -4.32
C ASN A 263 -16.94 -7.14 -4.55
N THR A 264 -15.66 -6.90 -4.82
CA THR A 264 -14.65 -7.93 -5.11
C THR A 264 -13.64 -8.00 -3.96
N PRO A 265 -13.19 -9.19 -3.52
CA PRO A 265 -12.33 -9.36 -2.34
C PRO A 265 -10.89 -8.88 -2.55
N TYR A 266 -10.71 -7.57 -2.71
CA TYR A 266 -9.44 -6.92 -2.98
C TYR A 266 -8.37 -7.18 -1.90
N TRP A 267 -8.79 -7.44 -0.64
CA TRP A 267 -7.90 -7.83 0.45
C TRP A 267 -7.14 -9.13 0.17
N ARG A 268 -7.59 -9.97 -0.77
CA ARG A 268 -6.84 -11.16 -1.19
C ARG A 268 -5.69 -10.86 -2.15
N CYS A 269 -5.63 -9.64 -2.69
CA CYS A 269 -4.55 -9.22 -3.60
C CYS A 269 -3.29 -8.78 -2.83
N ILE A 270 -3.44 -8.48 -1.54
CA ILE A 270 -2.39 -7.96 -0.67
C ILE A 270 -1.89 -9.00 0.34
N PRO A 271 -0.67 -8.86 0.85
CA PRO A 271 -0.18 -9.70 1.94
C PRO A 271 -0.97 -9.46 3.23
N ASN A 272 -1.42 -10.53 3.88
CA ASN A 272 -2.12 -10.50 5.18
C ASN A 272 -3.38 -9.61 5.22
N GLY A 273 -4.06 -9.42 4.08
CA GLY A 273 -5.30 -8.66 4.05
C GLY A 273 -6.40 -9.33 4.85
N VAL A 274 -7.19 -8.50 5.54
CA VAL A 274 -8.36 -8.95 6.29
C VAL A 274 -9.64 -8.60 5.51
N PRO A 275 -10.72 -9.40 5.65
CA PRO A 275 -11.98 -9.10 4.96
C PRO A 275 -12.50 -7.70 5.27
N ASP A 276 -12.88 -6.98 4.21
CA ASP A 276 -13.49 -5.66 4.32
C ASP A 276 -14.94 -5.80 4.81
N PRO A 277 -15.33 -5.22 5.95
CA PRO A 277 -16.69 -5.31 6.45
C PRO A 277 -17.73 -4.74 5.50
N VAL A 278 -17.40 -3.68 4.73
CA VAL A 278 -18.32 -3.09 3.75
C VAL A 278 -18.61 -4.07 2.61
N VAL A 279 -17.57 -4.71 2.07
CA VAL A 279 -17.74 -5.68 0.97
C VAL A 279 -18.48 -6.93 1.46
N VAL A 280 -18.10 -7.44 2.63
CA VAL A 280 -18.76 -8.60 3.26
C VAL A 280 -20.24 -8.31 3.51
N GLU A 281 -20.57 -7.18 4.13
CA GLU A 281 -21.96 -6.80 4.41
C GLU A 281 -22.76 -6.55 3.13
N ASN A 282 -22.17 -5.89 2.12
CA ASN A 282 -22.83 -5.65 0.84
C ASN A 282 -23.12 -6.96 0.11
N MET A 283 -22.19 -7.91 0.12
CA MET A 283 -22.37 -9.23 -0.50
C MET A 283 -23.39 -10.06 0.27
N GLN A 284 -23.35 -10.03 1.60
CA GLN A 284 -24.32 -10.69 2.46
C GLN A 284 -25.73 -10.17 2.18
N ARG A 285 -25.93 -8.85 2.23
CA ARG A 285 -27.23 -8.22 1.94
C ARG A 285 -27.73 -8.57 0.55
N SER A 286 -26.82 -8.54 -0.44
CA SER A 286 -27.15 -8.88 -1.82
C SER A 286 -27.60 -10.33 -1.94
N PHE A 287 -26.86 -11.26 -1.32
CA PHE A 287 -27.17 -12.69 -1.33
C PHE A 287 -28.47 -13.01 -0.59
N GLU A 288 -28.67 -12.45 0.60
CA GLU A 288 -29.87 -12.66 1.42
C GLU A 288 -31.14 -12.12 0.77
N GLY A 289 -31.03 -11.06 -0.03
CA GLY A 289 -32.13 -10.50 -0.82
C GLY A 289 -32.55 -11.34 -2.04
N LEU A 290 -31.78 -12.37 -2.43
CA LEU A 290 -32.10 -13.22 -3.58
C LEU A 290 -33.14 -14.29 -3.23
N THR A 291 -33.96 -14.63 -4.24
CA THR A 291 -34.82 -15.82 -4.17
C THR A 291 -33.97 -17.10 -4.10
N PRO A 292 -34.50 -18.22 -3.56
CA PRO A 292 -33.76 -19.48 -3.50
C PRO A 292 -33.22 -19.93 -4.86
N GLN A 293 -33.97 -19.74 -5.94
CA GLN A 293 -33.56 -20.09 -7.31
C GLN A 293 -32.38 -19.25 -7.77
N LEU A 294 -32.41 -17.94 -7.52
CA LEU A 294 -31.30 -17.04 -7.86
C LEU A 294 -30.05 -17.31 -7.02
N LYS A 295 -30.21 -17.67 -5.73
CA LYS A 295 -29.08 -18.13 -4.90
C LYS A 295 -28.41 -19.35 -5.51
N VAL A 296 -29.18 -20.35 -5.93
CA VAL A 296 -28.64 -21.54 -6.62
C VAL A 296 -27.95 -21.15 -7.92
N GLY A 297 -28.53 -20.26 -8.71
CA GLY A 297 -27.89 -19.75 -9.93
C GLY A 297 -26.52 -19.11 -9.65
N LEU A 298 -26.43 -18.27 -8.62
CA LEU A 298 -25.17 -17.66 -8.20
C LEU A 298 -24.17 -18.72 -7.70
N ILE A 299 -24.61 -19.69 -6.91
CA ILE A 299 -23.77 -20.82 -6.46
C ILE A 299 -23.19 -21.59 -7.66
N GLN A 300 -24.02 -21.88 -8.68
CA GLN A 300 -23.58 -22.54 -9.92
C GLN A 300 -22.56 -21.70 -10.68
N VAL A 301 -22.76 -20.38 -10.75
CA VAL A 301 -21.77 -19.45 -11.33
C VAL A 301 -20.46 -19.50 -10.53
N MET A 302 -20.51 -19.51 -9.20
CA MET A 302 -19.31 -19.62 -8.37
C MET A 302 -18.60 -20.95 -8.60
N LEU A 303 -19.31 -22.07 -8.60
CA LEU A 303 -18.75 -23.40 -8.86
C LEU A 303 -18.00 -23.48 -10.20
N ARG A 304 -18.53 -22.84 -11.26
CA ARG A 304 -17.79 -22.73 -12.53
C ARG A 304 -16.46 -22.01 -12.39
N LYS A 305 -16.39 -20.97 -11.54
CA LYS A 305 -15.12 -20.26 -11.24
C LYS A 305 -14.13 -21.13 -10.45
N TYR A 306 -14.60 -22.20 -9.80
CA TYR A 306 -13.74 -23.24 -9.22
C TYR A 306 -13.30 -24.31 -10.24
N GLY A 307 -13.76 -24.23 -11.48
CA GLY A 307 -13.48 -25.20 -12.54
C GLY A 307 -14.49 -26.35 -12.62
N GLU A 308 -15.59 -26.30 -11.86
CA GLU A 308 -16.63 -27.34 -11.91
C GLU A 308 -17.52 -27.17 -13.15
N ASN A 309 -17.79 -28.28 -13.84
CA ASN A 309 -18.63 -28.28 -15.04
C ASN A 309 -20.11 -28.40 -14.68
N VAL A 310 -20.68 -27.32 -14.11
CA VAL A 310 -22.10 -27.24 -13.74
C VAL A 310 -22.88 -26.38 -14.73
N THR A 311 -24.15 -26.72 -14.97
CA THR A 311 -25.05 -25.89 -15.79
C THR A 311 -25.79 -24.89 -14.88
N VAL A 312 -25.82 -23.61 -15.25
CA VAL A 312 -26.59 -22.60 -14.51
C VAL A 312 -28.06 -22.75 -14.88
N ASN A 313 -28.76 -23.63 -14.17
CA ASN A 313 -30.19 -23.93 -14.37
C ASN A 313 -31.06 -23.48 -13.18
N GLN A 314 -30.45 -22.88 -12.15
CA GLN A 314 -31.13 -22.40 -10.93
C GLN A 314 -31.82 -23.50 -10.12
N GLN A 315 -31.47 -24.76 -10.36
CA GLN A 315 -31.97 -25.93 -9.65
C GLN A 315 -30.83 -26.63 -8.94
N LEU A 316 -31.06 -27.00 -7.68
CA LEU A 316 -30.08 -27.76 -6.89
C LEU A 316 -30.13 -29.24 -7.31
N ASP A 317 -29.71 -29.50 -8.55
CA ASP A 317 -29.63 -30.82 -9.15
C ASP A 317 -28.44 -31.64 -8.59
N GLU A 318 -28.41 -32.93 -8.90
CA GLU A 318 -27.36 -33.80 -8.37
C GLU A 318 -25.94 -33.38 -8.83
N PRO A 319 -25.71 -32.95 -10.09
CA PRO A 319 -24.41 -32.40 -10.50
C PRO A 319 -23.96 -31.21 -9.66
N THR A 320 -24.86 -30.27 -9.33
CA THR A 320 -24.53 -29.13 -8.47
C THR A 320 -24.18 -29.59 -7.06
N LYS A 321 -24.93 -30.55 -6.50
CA LYS A 321 -24.63 -31.11 -5.16
C LYS A 321 -23.30 -31.83 -5.12
N GLU A 322 -22.96 -32.62 -6.14
CA GLU A 322 -21.68 -33.31 -6.23
C GLU A 322 -20.51 -32.33 -6.34
N ALA A 323 -20.64 -31.29 -7.16
CA ALA A 323 -19.65 -30.23 -7.29
C ALA A 323 -19.44 -29.50 -5.94
N LEU A 324 -20.51 -29.19 -5.22
CA LEU A 324 -20.45 -28.63 -3.86
C LEU A 324 -19.68 -29.56 -2.92
N ARG A 325 -20.04 -30.84 -2.83
CA ARG A 325 -19.34 -31.81 -1.97
C ARG A 325 -17.85 -31.82 -2.28
N ARG A 326 -17.46 -31.83 -3.56
CA ARG A 326 -16.04 -31.84 -3.99
C ARG A 326 -15.29 -30.57 -3.56
N VAL A 327 -15.86 -29.40 -3.81
CA VAL A 327 -15.25 -28.11 -3.45
C VAL A 327 -15.09 -27.99 -1.94
N TYR A 328 -16.13 -28.31 -1.17
CA TYR A 328 -16.11 -28.17 0.30
C TYR A 328 -15.21 -29.19 0.99
N SER A 329 -15.23 -30.46 0.58
CA SER A 329 -14.32 -31.47 1.13
C SER A 329 -12.85 -31.16 0.86
N THR A 330 -12.55 -30.54 -0.30
CA THR A 330 -11.16 -30.21 -0.68
C THR A 330 -10.66 -28.94 0.00
N ARG A 331 -11.50 -27.89 0.10
CA ARG A 331 -11.06 -26.55 0.52
C ARG A 331 -11.55 -26.11 1.89
N TYR A 332 -12.64 -26.68 2.37
CA TYR A 332 -13.27 -26.29 3.63
C TYR A 332 -13.63 -27.51 4.50
N PRO A 333 -12.69 -28.46 4.74
CA PRO A 333 -12.97 -29.68 5.52
C PRO A 333 -13.50 -29.39 6.93
N GLN A 334 -13.16 -28.23 7.50
CA GLN A 334 -13.65 -27.77 8.80
C GLN A 334 -15.16 -27.53 8.86
N MET A 335 -15.85 -27.38 7.72
CA MET A 335 -17.29 -27.14 7.68
C MET A 335 -18.13 -28.43 7.63
N GLY A 336 -17.49 -29.59 7.51
CA GLY A 336 -18.14 -30.90 7.44
C GLY A 336 -18.83 -31.18 6.10
N ASP A 337 -19.54 -32.32 6.02
CA ASP A 337 -20.11 -32.85 4.77
C ASP A 337 -21.46 -32.23 4.39
N THR A 338 -22.13 -31.54 5.31
CA THR A 338 -23.47 -30.95 5.11
C THR A 338 -23.43 -29.44 5.30
N VAL A 339 -22.94 -28.72 4.29
CA VAL A 339 -22.96 -27.25 4.28
C VAL A 339 -24.24 -26.75 3.60
N ASP A 340 -25.05 -25.99 4.34
CA ASP A 340 -26.19 -25.26 3.77
C ASP A 340 -25.68 -24.02 3.01
N VAL A 341 -25.41 -24.20 1.73
CA VAL A 341 -24.95 -23.13 0.83
C VAL A 341 -26.01 -22.09 0.48
N LEU A 342 -27.28 -22.31 0.85
CA LEU A 342 -28.33 -21.30 0.69
C LEU A 342 -28.33 -20.28 1.84
N SER A 343 -27.66 -20.62 2.95
CA SER A 343 -27.32 -19.70 4.03
C SER A 343 -26.08 -18.87 3.69
N TRP A 344 -25.97 -17.67 4.26
CA TRP A 344 -24.77 -16.84 4.11
C TRP A 344 -23.50 -17.57 4.58
N LYS A 345 -23.57 -18.26 5.73
CA LYS A 345 -22.45 -19.01 6.31
C LYS A 345 -21.90 -20.08 5.37
N GLY A 346 -22.77 -20.72 4.60
CA GLY A 346 -22.36 -21.62 3.54
C GLY A 346 -21.83 -20.86 2.33
N PHE A 347 -22.55 -19.86 1.82
CA PHE A 347 -22.17 -19.19 0.59
C PHE A 347 -20.87 -18.35 0.67
N GLU A 348 -20.63 -17.67 1.79
CA GLU A 348 -19.48 -16.77 2.01
C GLU A 348 -18.12 -17.36 1.60
N PRO A 349 -17.68 -18.54 2.09
CA PRO A 349 -16.41 -19.15 1.70
C PRO A 349 -16.36 -19.49 0.20
N LEU A 350 -17.48 -19.88 -0.40
CA LEU A 350 -17.57 -20.17 -1.83
C LEU A 350 -17.42 -18.88 -2.66
N PHE A 351 -17.97 -17.76 -2.18
CA PHE A 351 -17.83 -16.49 -2.87
C PHE A 351 -16.41 -15.93 -2.73
N PHE A 352 -15.92 -15.77 -1.51
CA PHE A 352 -14.65 -15.11 -1.26
C PHE A 352 -13.43 -16.00 -1.46
N GLY A 353 -13.61 -17.32 -1.62
CA GLY A 353 -12.53 -18.30 -1.74
C GLY A 353 -12.25 -18.79 -3.16
N VAL A 354 -12.77 -18.11 -4.19
CA VAL A 354 -12.49 -18.47 -5.59
C VAL A 354 -10.98 -18.60 -5.80
N PRO A 355 -10.49 -19.68 -6.43
CA PRO A 355 -9.06 -19.91 -6.60
C PRO A 355 -8.40 -18.81 -7.44
N MET A 356 -7.29 -18.28 -6.94
CA MET A 356 -6.46 -17.27 -7.61
C MET A 356 -5.06 -17.82 -7.89
N PRO A 357 -4.36 -17.35 -8.94
CA PRO A 357 -3.01 -17.83 -9.27
C PRO A 357 -1.94 -17.61 -8.17
N TRP A 358 -2.18 -16.67 -7.25
CA TRP A 358 -1.27 -16.36 -6.14
C TRP A 358 -1.70 -16.97 -4.81
N ASP A 359 -2.79 -17.75 -4.78
CA ASP A 359 -3.15 -18.50 -3.58
C ASP A 359 -2.16 -19.64 -3.36
N PRO A 360 -1.88 -20.00 -2.10
CA PRO A 360 -1.21 -21.26 -1.82
C PRO A 360 -2.07 -22.44 -2.34
N PRO A 361 -1.44 -23.54 -2.80
CA PRO A 361 -2.17 -24.73 -3.21
C PRO A 361 -3.08 -25.21 -2.06
N PRO A 362 -4.25 -25.79 -2.37
CA PRO A 362 -5.15 -26.32 -1.34
C PRO A 362 -4.37 -27.27 -0.44
N GLN A 363 -4.47 -27.09 0.87
CA GLN A 363 -3.91 -28.06 1.81
C GLN A 363 -4.73 -29.34 1.66
N THR A 364 -4.21 -30.31 0.91
CA THR A 364 -4.75 -31.67 0.92
C THR A 364 -4.67 -32.18 2.34
N ALA A 365 -5.81 -32.54 2.94
CA ALA A 365 -5.86 -33.19 4.24
C ALA A 365 -5.01 -34.48 4.17
N GLY A 366 -3.80 -34.44 4.72
CA GLY A 366 -2.92 -35.61 4.74
C GLY A 366 -1.43 -35.36 4.52
N THR A 367 -0.84 -34.38 5.19
CA THR A 367 0.53 -34.51 5.72
C THR A 367 0.67 -33.52 6.85
N ALA A 368 0.42 -33.97 8.08
CA ALA A 368 1.01 -33.32 9.23
C ALA A 368 2.53 -33.33 9.00
N ALA A 369 3.13 -32.15 8.80
CA ALA A 369 4.57 -32.03 8.91
C ALA A 369 4.96 -32.57 10.30
N PRO A 370 5.96 -33.47 10.42
CA PRO A 370 6.38 -33.95 11.72
C PRO A 370 6.77 -32.71 12.55
N ALA A 371 6.15 -32.58 13.72
CA ALA A 371 6.52 -31.57 14.69
C ALA A 371 8.05 -31.63 14.86
N ALA A 372 8.72 -30.52 14.57
CA ALA A 372 10.13 -30.39 14.85
C ALA A 372 10.35 -30.71 16.33
N PRO A 373 11.28 -31.61 16.69
CA PRO A 373 11.53 -31.93 18.08
C PRO A 373 11.95 -30.65 18.80
N GLY A 374 11.19 -30.31 19.84
CA GLY A 374 11.40 -29.13 20.66
C GLY A 374 12.84 -29.08 21.16
N THR A 375 13.49 -27.95 20.91
CA THR A 375 14.79 -27.61 21.49
C THR A 375 14.67 -27.69 23.02
N PRO A 376 15.52 -28.47 23.71
CA PRO A 376 15.48 -28.54 25.17
C PRO A 376 15.81 -27.16 25.76
N ALA A 377 14.95 -26.71 26.68
CA ALA A 377 15.19 -25.51 27.47
C ALA A 377 16.53 -25.62 28.22
N ALA A 378 17.39 -24.62 28.06
CA ALA A 378 18.65 -24.53 28.78
C ALA A 378 18.38 -24.37 30.29
N PRO A 379 19.13 -25.06 31.16
CA PRO A 379 18.89 -25.03 32.60
C PRO A 379 19.23 -23.66 33.19
N ALA A 380 18.32 -23.17 34.03
CA ALA A 380 18.51 -21.99 34.85
C ALA A 380 19.74 -22.15 35.74
N LYS A 381 20.71 -21.25 35.59
CA LYS A 381 21.81 -21.09 36.55
C LYS A 381 21.25 -20.48 37.83
N VAL A 382 21.21 -21.28 38.87
CA VAL A 382 21.13 -20.85 40.27
C VAL A 382 22.56 -20.53 40.73
N GLY A 383 22.75 -19.38 41.36
CA GLY A 383 23.99 -18.97 42.03
C GLY A 383 23.84 -17.52 42.49
N THR A 384 23.39 -17.31 43.73
CA THR A 384 24.20 -16.89 44.91
C THR A 384 24.61 -15.43 44.87
#